data_AF-A0A314UX34-F1
#
_entry.id   AF-A0A314UX34-F1
#
_cell.length_a   1.000
_cell.length_b   1.000
_cell.length_c   1.000
_cell.angle_alpha   90.00
_cell.angle_beta   90.00
_cell.angle_gamma   90.00
#
_symmetry.space_group_name_H-M   'P 1'
#
loop_
_entity.id
_entity.type
_entity.pdbx_description
1 polymer ?
#
loop_
_entity_poly.entity_id
_entity_poly.type
_entity_poly.pdbx_seq_one_letter_code
_entity_poly.pdbx_strand_id
1 'polypeptide(L)' 'MDDLKVPLLKPLDNNNKDIRIRTVKFKIGDIECASCATTIESVLGKLDGVKNATVSPIQGQAAVNYIPELINVSEV' A
#
# COMPACT_ATOMS: atom_id res chain seq x y z
N MET A 1 6.52 2.47 30.05
CA MET A 1 7.29 1.55 29.19
C MET A 1 6.34 0.41 28.87
N ASP A 2 5.67 0.38 27.72
CA ASP A 2 5.87 1.10 26.48
C ASP A 2 4.51 1.26 25.80
N ASP A 3 4.09 2.50 25.62
CA ASP A 3 2.88 2.91 24.92
C ASP A 3 2.87 2.32 23.51
N LEU A 4 1.92 1.43 23.25
CA LEU A 4 1.58 0.93 21.92
C LEU A 4 1.04 2.10 21.08
N LYS A 5 1.96 2.93 20.55
CA LYS A 5 1.66 3.92 19.51
C LYS A 5 1.49 3.19 18.20
N VAL A 6 0.30 2.63 18.01
CA VAL A 6 -0.22 2.24 16.70
C VAL A 6 -0.27 3.50 15.82
N PRO A 7 0.55 3.62 14.75
CA PRO A 7 0.53 4.78 13.89
C PRO A 7 -0.70 4.70 12.98
N LEU A 8 -1.69 5.52 13.33
CA LEU A 8 -2.72 6.13 12.49
C LEU A 8 -2.75 5.68 11.02
N LEU A 9 -3.63 4.73 10.68
CA LEU A 9 -4.28 4.78 9.38
C LEU A 9 -5.23 5.99 9.43
N LYS A 10 -4.78 7.13 8.87
CA LYS A 10 -5.64 8.29 8.67
C LYS A 10 -6.66 7.94 7.57
N PRO A 11 -7.98 8.01 7.82
CA PRO A 11 -8.93 8.18 6.73
C PRO A 11 -8.66 9.55 6.10
N LEU A 12 -8.45 9.61 4.79
CA LEU A 12 -8.27 10.87 4.07
C LEU A 12 -9.63 11.41 3.65
N ASP A 13 -9.88 12.64 4.08
CA ASP A 13 -11.09 13.44 3.95
C ASP A 13 -11.43 13.90 2.51
N ASN A 14 -12.72 13.82 2.18
CA ASN A 14 -13.60 14.83 1.56
C ASN A 14 -13.04 15.88 0.57
N ASN A 15 -13.08 15.59 -0.75
CA ASN A 15 -13.62 16.51 -1.78
C ASN A 15 -13.82 15.83 -3.15
N ASN A 16 -15.05 15.85 -3.67
CA ASN A 16 -15.45 15.82 -5.09
C ASN A 16 -14.62 14.98 -6.09
N LYS A 17 -14.93 13.68 -6.12
CA LYS A 17 -15.04 12.72 -7.23
C LYS A 17 -14.94 11.37 -6.53
N ASP A 18 -16.03 10.61 -6.51
CA ASP A 18 -16.24 9.34 -5.80
C ASP A 18 -15.33 8.18 -6.30
N ILE A 19 -14.05 8.45 -6.49
CA ILE A 19 -13.03 7.43 -6.73
C ILE A 19 -12.78 6.74 -5.40
N ARG A 20 -13.35 5.54 -5.22
CA ARG A 20 -13.25 4.78 -3.97
C ARG A 20 -11.84 4.21 -3.76
N ILE A 21 -10.89 4.99 -3.28
CA ILE A 21 -9.56 4.46 -2.98
C ILE A 21 -9.65 3.44 -1.84
N ARG A 22 -9.18 2.21 -2.09
CA ARG A 22 -9.02 1.16 -1.08
C ARG A 22 -7.54 0.97 -0.77
N THR A 23 -7.28 0.75 0.52
CA THR A 23 -5.95 0.36 1.00
C THR A 23 -5.94 -1.13 1.26
N VAL A 24 -4.99 -1.84 0.65
CA VAL A 24 -4.71 -3.23 0.96
C VAL A 24 -3.32 -3.34 1.58
N LYS A 25 -3.20 -4.22 2.57
CA LYS A 25 -1.92 -4.54 3.19
C LYS A 25 -1.60 -6.00 2.93
N PHE A 26 -0.42 -6.25 2.39
CA PHE A 26 0.08 -7.60 2.15
C PHE A 26 1.31 -7.81 3.00
N LYS A 27 1.42 -9.01 3.59
CA LYS A 27 2.63 -9.44 4.26
C LYS A 27 3.57 -10.02 3.20
N ILE A 28 4.76 -9.45 3.08
CA ILE A 28 5.77 -9.94 2.14
C ILE A 28 6.73 -10.79 2.98
N GLY A 29 6.68 -12.11 2.77
CA GLY A 29 7.73 -12.99 3.27
C GLY A 29 9.04 -12.69 2.56
N ASP A 30 10.14 -12.68 3.30
CA ASP A 30 11.49 -12.63 2.71
C ASP A 30 11.88 -11.32 2.01
N ILE A 31 11.46 -10.17 2.56
CA ILE A 31 11.95 -8.87 2.06
C ILE A 31 13.34 -8.56 2.65
N GLU A 32 14.36 -9.23 2.12
CA GLU A 32 15.71 -9.19 2.69
C GLU A 32 16.47 -7.89 2.38
N CYS A 33 16.02 -7.12 1.39
CA CYS A 33 16.70 -5.89 0.96
C CYS A 33 15.76 -4.71 0.77
N ALA A 34 16.15 -3.55 1.30
CA ALA A 34 15.45 -2.29 1.08
C ALA A 34 15.37 -1.93 -0.41
N SER A 35 16.37 -2.33 -1.20
CA SER A 35 16.38 -2.24 -2.65
C SER A 35 15.24 -3.04 -3.30
N CYS A 36 14.96 -4.25 -2.82
CA CYS A 36 13.84 -5.06 -3.29
C CYS A 36 12.50 -4.40 -2.93
N ALA A 37 12.38 -3.80 -1.75
CA ALA A 37 11.19 -3.03 -1.36
C ALA A 37 10.93 -1.87 -2.32
N THR A 38 11.96 -1.09 -2.65
CA THR A 38 11.83 0.02 -3.62
C THR A 38 11.45 -0.44 -5.01
N THR A 39 11.96 -1.59 -5.47
CA THR A 39 11.53 -2.19 -6.74
C THR A 39 10.04 -2.54 -6.70
N ILE A 40 9.57 -3.18 -5.63
CA ILE A 40 8.16 -3.55 -5.47
C ILE A 40 7.27 -2.30 -5.42
N GLU A 41 7.65 -1.27 -4.67
CA GLU A 41 6.95 0.03 -4.64
C GLU A 41 6.85 0.65 -6.04
N SER A 42 7.95 0.64 -6.78
CA SER A 42 8.01 1.20 -8.13
C SER A 42 7.15 0.43 -9.12
N VAL A 43 7.10 -0.90 -9.01
CA VAL A 43 6.25 -1.75 -9.87
C VAL A 43 4.78 -1.51 -9.54
N LEU A 44 4.42 -1.50 -8.25
CA LEU A 44 3.05 -1.26 -7.80
C LEU A 44 2.58 0.15 -8.18
N GLY A 45 3.43 1.17 -8.05
CA GLY A 45 3.11 2.54 -8.45
C GLY A 45 2.95 2.74 -9.97
N LYS A 46 3.46 1.81 -10.79
CA LYS A 46 3.25 1.82 -12.25
C LYS A 46 1.95 1.14 -12.67
N LEU A 47 1.26 0.45 -11.77
CA LEU A 47 -0.01 -0.20 -12.10
C LEU A 47 -1.09 0.86 -12.29
N ASP A 48 -1.85 0.72 -13.38
CA ASP A 48 -2.99 1.60 -13.66
C ASP A 48 -4.04 1.42 -12.55
N GLY A 49 -4.47 2.54 -11.95
CA GLY A 49 -5.37 2.53 -10.81
C GLY A 49 -4.69 2.48 -9.42
N VAL A 50 -3.37 2.30 -9.32
CA VAL A 50 -2.65 2.50 -8.05
C VAL A 50 -2.39 3.97 -7.82
N LYS A 51 -2.85 4.50 -6.69
CA LYS A 51 -2.64 5.89 -6.28
C LYS A 51 -1.38 6.08 -5.47
N ASN A 52 -1.06 5.11 -4.61
CA ASN A 52 0.13 5.18 -3.76
C ASN A 52 0.51 3.78 -3.30
N ALA A 53 1.76 3.37 -3.49
CA ALA A 53 2.31 2.14 -2.92
C ALA A 53 3.42 2.49 -1.92
N THR A 54 3.44 1.80 -0.80
CA THR A 54 4.46 1.98 0.24
C THR A 54 4.85 0.62 0.80
N VAL A 55 6.14 0.33 0.86
CA VAL A 55 6.65 -0.94 1.36
C VAL A 55 7.57 -0.69 2.55
N SER A 56 7.33 -1.44 3.61
CA SER A 56 8.08 -1.36 4.86
C SER A 56 8.89 -2.64 5.05
N PRO A 57 10.17 -2.67 4.65
CA PRO A 57 11.01 -3.84 4.84
C PRO A 57 11.18 -4.19 6.33
N ILE A 58 11.21 -3.17 7.20
CA ILE A 58 11.26 -3.30 8.67
C ILE A 58 10.07 -4.10 9.21
N GLN A 59 8.88 -3.93 8.64
CA GLN A 59 7.65 -4.58 9.10
C GLN A 59 7.29 -5.82 8.29
N GLY A 60 8.05 -6.12 7.22
CA GLY A 60 7.72 -7.18 6.26
C GLY A 60 6.35 -6.99 5.60
N GLN A 61 5.94 -5.75 5.36
CA GLN A 61 4.58 -5.42 4.90
C GLN A 61 4.60 -4.39 3.77
N ALA A 62 3.70 -4.57 2.81
CA ALA A 62 3.38 -3.60 1.77
C ALA A 62 1.98 -3.05 1.97
N ALA A 63 1.82 -1.74 1.85
CA ALA A 63 0.54 -1.05 1.83
C ALA A 63 0.34 -0.41 0.46
N VAL A 64 -0.77 -0.74 -0.20
CA VAL A 64 -1.10 -0.24 -1.54
C VAL A 64 -2.47 0.42 -1.51
N ASN A 65 -2.51 1.68 -1.92
CA ASN A 65 -3.72 2.46 -2.13
C ASN A 65 -4.06 2.41 -3.61
N TYR A 66 -5.20 1.83 -3.94
CA TYR A 66 -5.62 1.61 -5.32
C TYR A 66 -7.11 1.90 -5.48
N ILE A 67 -7.53 2.03 -6.73
CA ILE A 67 -8.92 2.27 -7.11
C ILE A 67 -9.51 0.92 -7.55
N PRO A 68 -10.38 0.27 -6.75
CA PRO A 68 -10.99 -1.02 -7.09
C PRO A 68 -11.89 -0.94 -8.32
N GLU A 69 -12.26 0.26 -8.74
CA GLU A 69 -13.03 0.49 -9.97
C GLU A 69 -12.15 0.46 -11.23
N LEU A 70 -10.84 0.59 -11.08
CA LEU A 70 -9.85 0.56 -12.18
C LEU A 70 -8.93 -0.66 -12.11
N ILE A 71 -8.84 -1.34 -10.96
CA ILE A 71 -7.99 -2.52 -10.76
C ILE A 71 -8.82 -3.70 -10.23
N ASN A 72 -8.72 -4.84 -10.91
CA ASN A 72 -9.23 -6.11 -10.38
C ASN A 72 -8.08 -6.84 -9.68
N VAL A 73 -8.23 -7.08 -8.38
CA VAL A 73 -7.31 -7.93 -7.59
C VAL A 73 -7.63 -9.41 -7.87
N SER A 74 -7.65 -9.79 -9.15
CA SER A 74 -8.06 -11.14 -9.57
C SER A 74 -6.98 -11.90 -10.33
N GLU A 75 -5.75 -11.39 -10.40
CA GLU A 75 -4.67 -12.11 -11.06
C GLU A 75 -3.35 -11.94 -10.32
N VAL A 76 -3.24 -12.64 -9.17
CA VAL A 76 -1.97 -13.12 -8.59
C VAL A 76 -2.24 -14.50 -7.98
#